data_AF-A0A8F5GZV9-F1
#
_entry.id   AF-A0A8F5GZV9-F1
#
_cell.length_a   1.000
_cell.length_b   1.000
_cell.length_c   1.000
_cell.angle_alpha   90.00
_cell.angle_beta   90.00
_cell.angle_gamma   90.00
#
_symmetry.space_group_name_H-M   'P 1'
#
loop_
_entity.id
_entity.type
_entity.pdbx_description
1 polymer ?
#
loop_
_entity_poly.entity_id
_entity_poly.type
_entity_poly.pdbx_seq_one_letter_code
_entity_poly.pdbx_strand_id
1 'polypeptide(L)'
;MITPCLPHQNNIQQIGYKLLSMLDFQGKKAENVEKTLVSACLWNDSIENKSSAYNVSPQTVRNYAEEQGVEVVEKLLEQVRKISLETLKGEKE
;
A
#
# COMPACT_ATOMS: atom_id res chain seq x y z
N MET A 1 -7.95 -38.28 -2.48
CA MET A 1 -6.70 -37.55 -2.19
C MET A 1 -7.09 -36.35 -1.35
N ILE A 2 -6.90 -36.42 -0.03
CA ILE A 2 -7.23 -35.31 0.88
C ILE A 2 -5.99 -34.43 0.94
N THR A 3 -6.02 -33.30 0.27
CA THR A 3 -4.97 -32.28 0.38
C THR A 3 -5.04 -31.72 1.80
N PRO A 4 -3.97 -31.79 2.62
CA PRO A 4 -3.97 -31.15 3.92
C PRO A 4 -4.13 -29.65 3.70
N CYS A 5 -5.24 -29.10 4.19
CA CYS A 5 -5.50 -27.66 4.21
C CYS A 5 -4.47 -27.04 5.17
N LEU A 6 -3.40 -26.46 4.62
CA LEU A 6 -2.49 -25.61 5.37
C LEU A 6 -3.29 -24.39 5.87
N PRO A 7 -3.40 -24.14 7.19
CA PRO A 7 -4.21 -23.05 7.75
C PRO A 7 -3.64 -21.64 7.50
N HIS A 8 -2.61 -21.52 6.65
CA HIS A 8 -2.01 -20.24 6.30
C HIS A 8 -1.49 -20.30 4.87
N GLN A 9 -2.39 -20.21 3.89
CA GLN A 9 -1.94 -19.77 2.57
C GLN A 9 -1.47 -18.32 2.76
N ASN A 10 -0.14 -18.14 2.82
CA ASN A 10 0.55 -16.86 2.82
C ASN A 10 0.31 -16.21 1.45
N ASN A 11 -0.94 -15.83 1.19
CA ASN A 11 -1.37 -15.30 -0.08
C ASN A 11 -0.80 -13.89 -0.15
N ILE A 12 0.25 -13.71 -0.96
CA ILE A 12 0.93 -12.44 -1.20
C ILE A 12 -0.10 -11.33 -1.44
N GLN A 13 -1.24 -11.67 -2.04
CA GLN A 13 -2.33 -10.74 -2.23
C GLN A 13 -2.97 -10.25 -0.93
N GLN A 14 -3.29 -11.16 -0.02
CA GLN A 14 -3.86 -10.78 1.28
C GLN A 14 -2.87 -10.01 2.14
N ILE A 15 -1.58 -10.36 2.08
CA ILE A 15 -0.52 -9.59 2.74
C ILE A 15 -0.47 -8.18 2.16
N GLY A 16 -0.55 -8.06 0.84
CA GLY A 16 -0.56 -6.78 0.17
C GLY A 16 -1.76 -5.90 0.53
N TYR A 17 -2.97 -6.49 0.55
CA TYR A 17 -4.17 -5.77 0.99
C TYR A 17 -4.12 -5.38 2.47
N LYS A 18 -3.59 -6.27 3.33
CA LYS A 18 -3.44 -5.97 4.76
C LYS A 18 -2.48 -4.80 4.97
N LEU A 19 -1.33 -4.79 4.30
CA LEU A 19 -0.38 -3.68 4.31
C LEU A 19 -1.04 -2.39 3.83
N LEU A 20 -1.75 -2.42 2.70
CA LEU A 20 -2.44 -1.26 2.16
C LEU A 20 -3.52 -0.72 3.10
N SER A 21 -4.22 -1.60 3.83
CA SER A 21 -5.25 -1.21 4.81
C SER A 21 -4.69 -0.58 6.09
N MET A 22 -3.42 -0.82 6.40
CA MET A 22 -2.74 -0.25 7.56
C MET A 22 -2.18 1.15 7.27
N LEU A 23 -2.11 1.55 5.99
CA LEU A 23 -1.68 2.87 5.57
C LEU A 23 -2.88 3.82 5.59
N ASP A 24 -2.86 4.79 6.50
CA ASP A 24 -3.90 5.80 6.66
C ASP A 24 -3.45 7.11 6.02
N PHE A 25 -3.91 7.40 4.82
CA PHE A 25 -3.57 8.62 4.11
C PHE A 25 -4.70 9.65 4.29
N GLN A 26 -4.46 10.72 5.05
CA GLN A 26 -5.50 11.71 5.33
C GLN A 26 -5.83 12.57 4.08
N GLY A 27 -6.98 12.31 3.46
CA GLY A 27 -7.66 13.25 2.54
C GLY A 27 -8.09 12.65 1.20
N LYS A 28 -9.38 12.78 0.83
CA LYS A 28 -10.03 12.02 -0.27
C LYS A 28 -9.30 11.94 -1.62
N LYS A 29 -8.62 13.02 -2.06
CA LYS A 29 -7.95 13.06 -3.39
C LYS A 29 -6.48 12.64 -3.30
N ALA A 30 -5.76 13.11 -2.28
CA ALA A 30 -4.38 12.71 -2.02
C ALA A 30 -4.30 11.21 -1.66
N GLU A 31 -5.21 10.75 -0.81
CA GLU A 31 -5.34 9.35 -0.39
C GLU A 31 -5.46 8.40 -1.59
N ASN A 32 -6.29 8.72 -2.58
CA ASN A 32 -6.45 7.86 -3.77
C ASN A 32 -5.20 7.86 -4.66
N VAL A 33 -4.49 8.99 -4.73
CA VAL A 33 -3.22 9.08 -5.45
C VAL A 33 -2.14 8.26 -4.73
N GLU A 34 -2.03 8.39 -3.41
CA GLU A 34 -1.07 7.66 -2.58
C GLU A 34 -1.35 6.16 -2.61
N LYS A 35 -2.62 5.74 -2.47
CA LYS A 35 -3.04 4.33 -2.62
C LYS A 35 -2.68 3.77 -4.00
N THR A 36 -2.80 4.60 -5.06
CA THR A 36 -2.39 4.21 -6.41
C THR A 36 -0.89 3.97 -6.49
N LEU A 37 -0.08 4.90 -5.95
CA LEU A 37 1.38 4.80 -5.94
C LEU A 37 1.86 3.58 -5.14
N VAL A 38 1.36 3.41 -3.92
CA VAL A 38 1.72 2.28 -3.07
C VAL A 38 1.34 0.96 -3.72
N SER A 39 0.14 0.88 -4.31
CA SER A 39 -0.29 -0.33 -5.00
C SER A 39 0.56 -0.60 -6.23
N ALA A 40 0.87 0.41 -7.04
CA ALA A 40 1.76 0.23 -8.20
C ALA A 40 3.13 -0.30 -7.76
N CYS A 41 3.72 0.24 -6.69
CA CYS A 41 5.00 -0.22 -6.14
C CYS A 41 4.92 -1.64 -5.56
N LEU A 42 3.91 -1.92 -4.73
CA LEU A 42 3.74 -3.20 -4.06
C LEU A 42 3.52 -4.36 -5.04
N TRP A 43 2.79 -4.10 -6.11
CA TRP A 43 2.43 -5.08 -7.12
C TRP A 43 3.39 -5.10 -8.32
N ASN A 44 4.44 -4.26 -8.30
CA ASN A 44 5.35 -4.05 -9.43
C ASN A 44 4.59 -3.85 -10.76
N ASP A 45 3.62 -2.94 -10.73
CA ASP A 45 2.65 -2.69 -11.80
C ASP A 45 2.72 -1.23 -12.23
N SER A 46 2.07 -0.89 -13.34
CA SER A 46 2.04 0.47 -13.86
C SER A 46 1.05 1.34 -13.10
N ILE A 47 1.37 2.63 -12.99
CA ILE A 47 0.45 3.66 -12.48
C ILE A 47 -0.82 3.70 -13.35
N GLU A 48 -0.69 3.51 -14.67
CA GLU A 48 -1.82 3.52 -15.61
C GLU A 48 -2.83 2.42 -15.33
N ASN A 49 -2.36 1.22 -15.00
CA ASN A 49 -3.22 0.10 -14.63
C ASN A 49 -3.86 0.28 -13.25
N LYS A 50 -3.10 0.80 -12.26
CA LYS A 50 -3.59 0.97 -10.88
C LYS A 50 -4.45 2.20 -10.66
N SER A 51 -4.27 3.27 -11.42
CA SER A 51 -5.02 4.52 -11.21
C SER A 51 -6.51 4.37 -11.52
N SER A 52 -6.85 3.47 -12.44
CA SER A 52 -8.23 3.06 -12.74
C SER A 52 -8.94 2.51 -11.50
N ALA A 53 -8.24 1.71 -10.68
CA ALA A 53 -8.81 1.08 -9.48
C ALA A 53 -9.18 2.07 -8.38
N TYR A 54 -8.54 3.25 -8.37
CA TYR A 54 -8.79 4.31 -7.37
C TYR A 54 -9.50 5.54 -7.95
N ASN A 55 -10.01 5.44 -9.19
CA ASN A 55 -10.70 6.52 -9.91
C ASN A 55 -9.85 7.81 -9.97
N VAL A 56 -8.55 7.66 -10.26
CA VAL A 56 -7.60 8.76 -10.43
C VAL A 56 -7.00 8.73 -11.82
N SER A 57 -6.81 9.89 -12.43
CA SER A 57 -6.07 9.98 -13.69
C SER A 57 -4.59 9.69 -13.47
N PRO A 58 -3.94 8.86 -14.31
CA PRO A 58 -2.50 8.61 -14.24
C PRO A 58 -1.68 9.91 -14.27
N GLN A 59 -2.15 10.94 -14.99
CA GLN A 59 -1.50 12.25 -15.03
C GLN A 59 -1.57 12.97 -13.68
N THR A 60 -2.69 12.86 -12.96
CA THR A 60 -2.80 13.43 -11.60
C THR A 60 -1.84 12.74 -10.64
N VAL A 61 -1.65 11.43 -10.77
CA VAL A 61 -0.68 10.69 -9.95
C VAL A 61 0.75 11.11 -10.24
N ARG A 62 1.10 11.31 -11.52
CA ARG A 62 2.42 11.79 -11.94
C ARG A 62 2.70 13.20 -11.43
N ASN A 63 1.78 14.15 -11.65
CA ASN A 63 1.92 15.51 -11.15
C ASN A 63 2.11 15.55 -9.62
N TYR A 64 1.32 14.76 -8.90
CA TYR A 64 1.43 14.67 -7.45
C TYR A 64 2.76 14.05 -6.99
N ALA A 65 3.25 13.02 -7.68
CA ALA A 65 4.57 12.45 -7.40
C ALA A 65 5.72 13.42 -7.74
N GLU A 66 5.57 14.26 -8.75
CA GLU A 66 6.56 15.29 -9.09
C GLU A 66 6.55 16.46 -8.09
N GLU A 67 5.38 16.91 -7.65
CA GLU A 67 5.24 18.05 -6.72
C GLU A 67 5.45 17.67 -5.25
N GLN A 68 5.00 16.48 -4.83
CA GLN A 68 4.91 16.06 -3.43
C GLN A 68 5.48 14.66 -3.18
N GLY A 69 6.07 14.01 -4.19
CA GLY A 69 6.47 12.59 -4.08
C GLY A 69 7.49 12.31 -2.97
N VAL A 70 8.40 13.24 -2.67
CA VAL A 70 9.36 13.08 -1.57
C VAL A 70 8.64 13.04 -0.23
N GLU A 71 7.76 14.01 0.03
CA GLU A 71 6.99 14.09 1.28
C GLU A 71 6.08 12.86 1.46
N VAL A 72 5.46 12.42 0.37
CA VAL A 72 4.59 11.23 0.34
C VAL A 72 5.38 9.97 0.69
N VAL A 73 6.56 9.79 0.07
CA VAL A 73 7.44 8.66 0.34
C VAL A 73 7.94 8.68 1.78
N GLU A 74 8.30 9.85 2.32
CA GLU A 74 8.73 9.98 3.72
C GLU A 74 7.61 9.63 4.71
N LYS A 75 6.39 10.15 4.50
CA LYS A 75 5.21 9.82 5.31
C LYS A 75 4.90 8.32 5.25
N LEU A 76 4.98 7.71 4.07
CA LEU A 76 4.81 6.27 3.90
C LEU A 76 5.85 5.46 4.68
N LEU A 77 7.12 5.83 4.56
CA LEU A 77 8.22 5.17 5.28
C LEU A 77 8.09 5.33 6.80
N GLU A 78 7.57 6.45 7.27
CA GLU A 78 7.27 6.67 8.69
C GLU A 78 6.12 5.77 9.17
N GLN A 79 5.01 5.72 8.42
CA GLN A 79 3.88 4.84 8.75
C GLN A 79 4.28 3.37 8.75
N VAL A 80 5.02 2.91 7.74
CA VAL A 80 5.53 1.53 7.69
C VAL A 80 6.47 1.24 8.85
N ARG A 81 7.35 2.18 9.23
CA ARG A 81 8.20 2.04 10.42
C ARG A 81 7.36 1.92 11.69
N LYS A 82 6.31 2.72 11.84
CA LYS A 82 5.42 2.67 13.00
C LYS A 82 4.70 1.31 13.07
N ILE A 83 4.11 0.87 11.97
CA ILE A 83 3.44 -0.45 11.86
C ILE A 83 4.43 -1.59 12.18
N SER A 84 5.66 -1.52 11.67
CA SER A 84 6.72 -2.49 11.95
C SER A 84 7.09 -2.51 13.42
N LEU A 85 7.26 -1.35 14.05
CA LEU A 85 7.56 -1.24 15.49
C LEU A 85 6.41 -1.75 16.36
N GLU A 86 5.16 -1.47 16.00
CA GLU A 86 3.97 -1.98 16.71
C GLU A 86 3.83 -3.50 16.57
N THR A 87 4.05 -4.04 15.37
CA THR A 87 4.03 -5.48 15.10
C THR A 87 5.14 -6.20 15.87
N LEU A 88 6.37 -5.68 15.83
CA LEU A 88 7.52 -6.23 16.56
C LEU A 88 7.39 -6.10 18.09
N LYS A 89 6.65 -5.09 18.59
CA LYS A 89 6.30 -5.01 20.02
C LYS A 89 5.24 -6.02 20.43
N GLY A 90 4.36 -6.43 19.51
CA GLY A 90 3.28 -7.38 19.73
C GLY A 90 3.68 -8.85 19.70
N GLU A 91 4.86 -9.22 19.19
CA GLU A 91 5.39 -10.60 19.20
C GLU A 91 6.05 -11.00 20.54
N LYS A 92 5.45 -10.57 21.65
CA LYS A 92 5.70 -11.12 22.99
C LYS A 92 4.37 -11.54 23.60
N GLU A 93 3.73 -12.56 23.04
CA GLU A 93 2.79 -13.42 23.78
C GLU A 93 2.71 -14.81 23.15
#